data_AF-A0AA47M8E7-F1
#
_entry.id   AF-A0AA47M8E7-F1
#
_cell.length_a   1.000
_cell.length_b   1.000
_cell.length_c   1.000
_cell.angle_alpha   90.00
_cell.angle_beta   90.00
_cell.angle_gamma   90.00
#
_symmetry.space_group_name_H-M   'P 1'
#
loop_
_entity.id
_entity.type
_entity.pdbx_description
1 polymer ?
#
loop_
_entity_poly.entity_id
_entity_poly.type
_entity_poly.pdbx_seq_one_letter_code
_entity_poly.pdbx_strand_id
1 'polypeptide(L)'
;MAKTDVGRMEGYKSMIKRVGQRHGVDPALIAGIISRESRAGNTIKDNNGWGDNGNGFGLMQVDVNPNGGNHKAEGKWDSEEHLNQATGILVYFIKRIQNKFPNWGAEQKLKGAIAAYNMGDGNVHSYENVDQHTTGRDYSNDVTARAQWYKRHGY
;
A
#
# COMPACT_ATOMS: atom_id res chain seq x y z
N MET A 1 -1.06 -6.10 -14.95
CA MET A 1 -2.02 -5.69 -13.89
C MET A 1 -2.12 -4.18 -13.76
N ALA A 2 -1.04 -3.42 -13.46
CA ALA A 2 -1.08 -1.95 -13.42
C ALA A 2 -1.67 -1.28 -14.68
N LYS A 3 -1.29 -1.77 -15.88
CA LYS A 3 -1.86 -1.31 -17.17
C LYS A 3 -3.39 -1.47 -17.24
N THR A 4 -3.96 -2.49 -16.63
CA THR A 4 -5.41 -2.74 -16.61
C THR A 4 -6.15 -1.77 -15.68
N ASP A 5 -5.45 -1.25 -14.67
CA ASP A 5 -6.02 -0.39 -13.64
C ASP A 5 -5.82 1.11 -13.94
N VAL A 6 -4.93 1.47 -14.87
CA VAL A 6 -4.56 2.87 -15.16
C VAL A 6 -5.76 3.76 -15.49
N GLY A 7 -6.73 3.27 -16.27
CA GLY A 7 -7.91 4.06 -16.65
C GLY A 7 -8.76 4.47 -15.44
N ARG A 8 -8.86 3.60 -14.42
CA ARG A 8 -9.52 3.93 -13.14
C ARG A 8 -8.62 4.80 -12.26
N MET A 9 -7.33 4.51 -12.24
CA MET A 9 -6.35 5.22 -11.42
C MET A 9 -6.26 6.72 -11.75
N GLU A 10 -6.53 7.13 -13.00
CA GLU A 10 -6.51 8.55 -13.39
C GLU A 10 -7.49 9.39 -12.57
N GLY A 11 -8.64 8.84 -12.15
CA GLY A 11 -9.61 9.52 -11.29
C GLY A 11 -9.06 9.91 -9.90
N TYR A 12 -8.01 9.22 -9.45
CA TYR A 12 -7.38 9.44 -8.14
C TYR A 12 -6.02 10.15 -8.23
N LYS A 13 -5.52 10.42 -9.45
CA LYS A 13 -4.13 10.86 -9.68
C LYS A 13 -3.74 12.13 -8.94
N SER A 14 -4.58 13.16 -9.01
CA SER A 14 -4.31 14.44 -8.34
C SER A 14 -4.24 14.28 -6.81
N MET A 15 -5.10 13.43 -6.25
CA MET A 15 -5.14 13.12 -4.83
C MET A 15 -3.92 12.30 -4.39
N ILE A 16 -3.56 11.27 -5.15
CA ILE A 16 -2.37 10.45 -4.94
C ILE A 16 -1.11 11.33 -4.92
N LYS A 17 -0.98 12.28 -5.85
CA LYS A 17 0.17 13.21 -5.89
C LYS A 17 0.22 14.13 -4.66
N ARG A 18 -0.91 14.70 -4.24
CA ARG A 18 -0.96 15.56 -3.05
C ARG A 18 -0.58 14.79 -1.79
N VAL A 19 -1.11 13.58 -1.61
CA VAL A 19 -0.81 12.73 -0.44
C VAL A 19 0.65 12.27 -0.46
N GLY A 20 1.17 11.86 -1.62
CA GLY A 20 2.58 11.51 -1.78
C GLY A 20 3.51 12.66 -1.39
N GLN A 21 3.23 13.87 -1.89
CA GLN A 21 3.98 15.07 -1.50
C GLN A 21 3.90 15.35 0.00
N ARG A 22 2.72 15.23 0.61
CA ARG A 22 2.50 15.48 2.05
C ARG A 22 3.32 14.54 2.94
N HIS A 23 3.46 13.28 2.55
CA HIS A 23 4.16 12.25 3.33
C HIS A 23 5.61 12.00 2.89
N GLY A 24 6.08 12.65 1.82
CA GLY A 24 7.39 12.36 1.23
C GLY A 24 7.47 10.95 0.61
N VAL A 25 6.35 10.44 0.11
CA VAL A 25 6.23 9.12 -0.52
C VAL A 25 6.03 9.29 -2.02
N ASP A 26 6.74 8.51 -2.84
CA ASP A 26 6.58 8.53 -4.29
C ASP A 26 5.11 8.22 -4.67
N PRO A 27 4.41 9.11 -5.41
CA PRO A 27 3.02 8.87 -5.80
C PRO A 27 2.84 7.58 -6.62
N ALA A 28 3.88 7.13 -7.34
CA ALA A 28 3.86 5.86 -8.05
C ALA A 28 3.77 4.65 -7.10
N LEU A 29 4.36 4.74 -5.90
CA LEU A 29 4.25 3.68 -4.88
C LEU A 29 2.83 3.59 -4.34
N ILE A 30 2.21 4.74 -4.04
CA ILE A 30 0.81 4.81 -3.60
C ILE A 30 -0.12 4.20 -4.68
N ALA A 31 0.08 4.55 -5.95
CA ALA A 31 -0.67 3.95 -7.06
C ALA A 31 -0.42 2.44 -7.19
N GLY A 32 0.81 1.98 -6.98
CA GLY A 32 1.17 0.56 -6.94
C GLY A 32 0.39 -0.22 -5.89
N ILE A 33 0.31 0.32 -4.67
CA ILE A 33 -0.47 -0.25 -3.55
C ILE A 33 -1.96 -0.25 -3.89
N ILE A 34 -2.54 0.87 -4.33
CA ILE A 34 -3.96 0.93 -4.71
C ILE A 34 -4.32 -0.10 -5.80
N SER A 35 -3.44 -0.27 -6.79
CA SER A 35 -3.64 -1.29 -7.84
C SER A 35 -3.58 -2.71 -7.27
N ARG A 36 -2.69 -3.00 -6.32
CA ARG A 36 -2.60 -4.31 -5.67
C ARG A 36 -3.82 -4.59 -4.80
N GLU A 37 -4.19 -3.63 -3.96
CA GLU A 37 -5.20 -3.79 -2.90
C GLU A 37 -6.63 -3.86 -3.45
N SER A 38 -7.00 -2.92 -4.32
CA SER A 38 -8.40 -2.73 -4.70
C SER A 38 -8.66 -2.70 -6.19
N ARG A 39 -7.60 -2.87 -7.00
CA ARG A 39 -7.66 -2.71 -8.46
C ARG A 39 -8.16 -1.32 -8.86
N ALA A 40 -7.70 -0.31 -8.13
CA ALA A 40 -8.23 1.06 -8.18
C ALA A 40 -9.75 1.11 -7.93
N GLY A 41 -10.18 0.47 -6.83
CA GLY A 41 -11.57 0.41 -6.39
C GLY A 41 -12.45 -0.64 -7.06
N ASN A 42 -12.00 -1.27 -8.16
CA ASN A 42 -12.87 -2.15 -8.96
C ASN A 42 -13.38 -3.38 -8.21
N THR A 43 -12.64 -3.87 -7.21
CA THR A 43 -13.05 -5.05 -6.41
C THR A 43 -13.84 -4.72 -5.15
N ILE A 44 -13.96 -3.43 -4.80
CA ILE A 44 -14.55 -3.00 -3.52
C ILE A 44 -15.68 -1.97 -3.67
N LYS A 45 -15.81 -1.33 -4.84
CA LYS A 45 -16.80 -0.27 -5.09
C LYS A 45 -18.25 -0.72 -4.84
N ASP A 46 -18.57 -1.97 -5.16
CA ASP A 46 -19.93 -2.53 -5.01
C ASP A 46 -20.20 -2.99 -3.56
N ASN A 47 -19.18 -2.93 -2.70
CA ASN A 47 -19.26 -3.22 -1.26
C ASN A 47 -18.87 -1.99 -0.41
N ASN A 48 -19.15 -0.78 -0.89
CA ASN A 48 -18.86 0.48 -0.20
C ASN A 48 -17.41 0.63 0.29
N GLY A 49 -16.46 0.03 -0.43
CA GLY A 49 -15.03 0.10 -0.11
C GLY A 49 -14.49 -1.01 0.79
N TRP A 50 -15.33 -1.95 1.21
CA TRP A 50 -14.95 -3.06 2.07
C TRP A 50 -14.44 -4.25 1.25
N GLY A 51 -13.26 -4.74 1.60
CA GLY A 51 -12.69 -6.00 1.13
C GLY A 51 -12.27 -6.88 2.30
N ASP A 52 -11.56 -7.98 2.00
CA ASP A 52 -11.09 -8.97 2.97
C ASP A 52 -12.16 -9.37 4.02
N ASN A 53 -13.35 -9.77 3.56
CA ASN A 53 -14.47 -10.15 4.42
C ASN A 53 -14.89 -9.08 5.46
N GLY A 54 -14.66 -7.80 5.15
CA GLY A 54 -14.98 -6.67 6.03
C GLY A 54 -13.83 -6.17 6.89
N ASN A 55 -12.63 -6.75 6.75
CA ASN A 55 -11.44 -6.30 7.50
C ASN A 55 -10.66 -5.20 6.78
N GLY A 56 -10.69 -5.15 5.45
CA GLY A 56 -9.98 -4.14 4.66
C GLY A 56 -10.90 -3.00 4.24
N PHE A 57 -10.51 -1.76 4.50
CA PHE A 57 -11.27 -0.57 4.10
C PHE A 57 -10.52 0.32 3.10
N GLY A 58 -11.22 0.76 2.05
CA GLY A 58 -10.77 1.80 1.14
C GLY A 58 -9.78 1.39 0.05
N LEU A 59 -9.40 2.33 -0.80
CA LEU A 59 -8.55 2.09 -1.99
C LEU A 59 -7.23 1.38 -1.68
N MET A 60 -6.72 1.56 -0.47
CA MET A 60 -5.46 0.98 0.05
C MET A 60 -5.70 -0.06 1.16
N GLN A 61 -6.96 -0.50 1.36
CA GLN A 61 -7.36 -1.59 2.26
C GLN A 61 -6.72 -1.52 3.66
N VAL A 62 -6.98 -0.43 4.38
CA VAL A 62 -6.57 -0.28 5.79
C VAL A 62 -7.24 -1.39 6.61
N ASP A 63 -6.42 -2.18 7.30
CA ASP A 63 -6.90 -3.30 8.12
C ASP A 63 -7.49 -2.82 9.44
N VAL A 64 -8.81 -2.97 9.58
CA VAL A 64 -9.57 -2.62 10.79
C VAL A 64 -9.82 -3.81 11.71
N ASN A 65 -9.34 -5.01 11.36
CA ASN A 65 -9.50 -6.20 12.18
C ASN A 65 -8.80 -5.99 13.53
N PRO A 66 -9.49 -6.16 14.67
CA PRO A 66 -8.89 -5.98 16.00
C PRO A 66 -7.78 -6.99 16.31
N ASN A 67 -7.77 -8.13 15.62
CA ASN A 67 -6.72 -9.15 15.72
C ASN A 67 -5.62 -9.00 14.65
N GLY A 68 -5.72 -7.97 13.80
CA GLY A 68 -4.77 -7.62 12.74
C GLY A 68 -4.22 -6.21 12.94
N GLY A 69 -4.43 -5.34 11.96
CA GLY A 69 -3.98 -3.94 11.97
C GLY A 69 -4.65 -3.07 13.04
N ASN A 70 -5.87 -3.42 13.47
CA ASN A 70 -6.63 -2.73 14.50
C ASN A 70 -6.72 -1.20 14.30
N HIS A 71 -6.79 -0.77 13.04
CA HIS A 71 -6.98 0.62 12.70
C HIS A 71 -8.47 0.98 12.70
N LYS A 72 -8.79 2.25 12.91
CA LYS A 72 -10.14 2.78 12.68
C LYS A 72 -10.18 3.36 11.28
N ALA A 73 -11.09 2.94 10.41
CA ALA A 73 -11.26 3.55 9.08
C ALA A 73 -11.54 5.07 9.17
N GLU A 74 -10.84 5.86 8.35
CA GLU A 74 -11.01 7.31 8.25
C GLU A 74 -11.48 7.74 6.85
N GLY A 75 -12.40 8.71 6.80
CA GLY A 75 -12.95 9.23 5.56
C GLY A 75 -13.82 8.24 4.75
N LYS A 76 -14.10 8.60 3.50
CA LYS A 76 -14.74 7.70 2.52
C LYS A 76 -13.68 6.78 1.92
N TRP A 77 -14.10 5.61 1.47
CA TRP A 77 -13.23 4.57 0.94
C TRP A 77 -12.32 5.02 -0.22
N ASP A 78 -12.72 6.06 -0.96
CA ASP A 78 -12.02 6.64 -2.09
C ASP A 78 -11.57 8.09 -1.86
N SER A 79 -11.52 8.56 -0.61
CA SER A 79 -11.19 9.95 -0.28
C SER A 79 -9.69 10.22 -0.09
N GLU A 80 -9.33 11.50 -0.06
CA GLU A 80 -7.96 11.94 0.26
C GLU A 80 -7.61 11.64 1.73
N GLU A 81 -8.60 11.71 2.62
CA GLU A 81 -8.47 11.36 4.02
C GLU A 81 -8.08 9.87 4.19
N HIS A 82 -8.74 8.97 3.46
CA HIS A 82 -8.38 7.56 3.43
C HIS A 82 -6.94 7.33 2.92
N LEU A 83 -6.56 7.97 1.80
CA LEU A 83 -5.20 7.87 1.28
C LEU A 83 -4.17 8.46 2.25
N ASN A 84 -4.48 9.54 2.95
CA ASN A 84 -3.62 10.12 3.98
C ASN A 84 -3.37 9.14 5.12
N GLN A 85 -4.43 8.51 5.63
CA GLN A 85 -4.33 7.52 6.69
C GLN A 85 -3.46 6.34 6.26
N ALA A 86 -3.79 5.70 5.14
CA ALA A 86 -3.07 4.54 4.63
C ALA A 86 -1.59 4.85 4.32
N THR A 87 -1.31 6.02 3.74
CA THR A 87 0.07 6.44 3.48
C THR A 87 0.83 6.72 4.78
N GLY A 88 0.16 7.25 5.81
CA GLY A 88 0.73 7.41 7.15
C GLY A 88 1.13 6.07 7.78
N ILE A 89 0.30 5.03 7.63
CA ILE A 89 0.60 3.66 8.06
C ILE A 89 1.82 3.10 7.31
N LEU A 90 1.92 3.33 6.00
CA LEU A 90 3.12 2.97 5.23
C LEU A 90 4.38 3.68 5.76
N VAL A 91 4.31 4.99 6.05
CA VAL A 91 5.43 5.74 6.64
C VAL A 91 5.82 5.20 8.02
N TYR A 92 4.86 4.78 8.83
CA TYR A 92 5.12 4.08 10.08
C TYR A 92 5.94 2.81 9.83
N PHE A 93 5.54 1.95 8.90
CA PHE A 93 6.28 0.73 8.58
C PHE A 93 7.66 0.99 7.97
N ILE A 94 7.83 2.05 7.18
CA ILE A 94 9.15 2.49 6.69
C ILE A 94 10.09 2.72 7.88
N LYS A 95 9.65 3.47 8.89
CA LYS A 95 10.45 3.75 10.09
C LYS A 95 10.73 2.47 10.89
N ARG A 96 9.73 1.59 11.05
CA ARG A 96 9.88 0.31 11.75
C ARG A 96 10.94 -0.57 11.10
N ILE A 97 10.91 -0.73 9.78
CA ILE A 97 11.85 -1.55 9.03
C ILE A 97 13.25 -0.92 9.00
N GLN A 98 13.36 0.40 8.88
CA GLN A 98 14.64 1.10 8.99
C GLN A 98 15.33 0.81 10.34
N ASN A 99 14.56 0.80 11.42
CA ASN A 99 15.07 0.49 12.77
C ASN A 99 15.36 -1.01 12.96
N LYS A 100 14.50 -1.88 12.45
CA LYS A 100 14.63 -3.34 12.57
C LYS A 100 15.83 -3.88 11.78
N PHE A 101 16.11 -3.29 10.62
CA PHE A 101 17.18 -3.71 9.72
C PHE A 101 18.08 -2.53 9.33
N PRO A 102 18.89 -1.98 10.27
CA PRO A 102 19.67 -0.77 10.02
C PRO A 102 20.72 -0.95 8.92
N ASN A 103 21.22 -2.18 8.73
CA ASN A 103 22.24 -2.52 7.74
C ASN A 103 21.71 -2.73 6.31
N TRP A 104 20.38 -2.77 6.12
CA TRP A 104 19.80 -2.90 4.78
C TRP A 104 19.99 -1.61 3.97
N GLY A 105 20.15 -1.77 2.65
CA GLY A 105 20.10 -0.67 1.70
C GLY A 105 18.73 0.01 1.68
N ALA A 106 18.66 1.23 1.13
CA ALA A 106 17.41 2.00 1.07
C ALA A 106 16.28 1.25 0.33
N GLU A 107 16.60 0.60 -0.79
CA GLU A 107 15.63 -0.19 -1.56
C GLU A 107 15.16 -1.43 -0.80
N GLN A 108 16.06 -2.11 -0.08
CA GLN A 108 15.71 -3.27 0.74
C GLN A 108 14.78 -2.85 1.89
N LYS A 109 15.08 -1.72 2.54
CA LYS A 109 14.23 -1.13 3.59
C LYS A 109 12.85 -0.76 3.05
N LEU A 110 12.78 -0.12 1.89
CA LEU A 110 11.51 0.21 1.26
C LEU A 110 10.70 -1.05 0.92
N LYS A 111 11.34 -2.06 0.33
CA LYS A 111 10.69 -3.34 0.00
C LYS A 111 10.16 -4.05 1.26
N GLY A 112 10.96 -4.09 2.33
CA GLY A 112 10.53 -4.62 3.62
C GLY A 112 9.36 -3.84 4.22
N ALA A 113 9.32 -2.52 4.07
CA ALA A 113 8.21 -1.71 4.55
C ALA A 113 6.91 -1.96 3.79
N ILE A 114 7.01 -2.19 2.47
CA ILE A 114 5.86 -2.57 1.64
C ILE A 114 5.35 -3.96 2.05
N ALA A 115 6.24 -4.92 2.31
CA ALA A 115 5.84 -6.23 2.84
C ALA A 115 5.14 -6.07 4.21
N ALA A 116 5.76 -5.31 5.13
CA ALA A 116 5.20 -5.04 6.45
C ALA A 116 3.82 -4.37 6.41
N TYR A 117 3.53 -3.54 5.40
CA TYR A 117 2.20 -2.96 5.20
C TYR A 117 1.10 -4.04 5.07
N ASN A 118 1.41 -5.18 4.46
CA ASN A 118 0.44 -6.28 4.26
C ASN A 118 0.32 -7.24 5.45
N MET A 119 1.38 -7.41 6.24
CA MET A 119 1.54 -8.54 7.18
C MET A 119 2.09 -8.17 8.57
N GLY A 120 2.36 -6.88 8.79
CA GLY A 120 3.08 -6.37 9.96
C GLY A 120 4.59 -6.57 9.89
N ASP A 121 5.36 -5.68 10.52
CA ASP A 121 6.83 -5.74 10.55
C ASP A 121 7.38 -6.95 11.31
N GLY A 122 6.59 -7.57 12.19
CA GLY A 122 6.96 -8.78 12.93
C GLY A 122 7.33 -9.96 12.02
N ASN A 123 6.64 -10.08 10.88
CA ASN A 123 6.77 -11.19 9.94
C ASN A 123 7.82 -10.92 8.82
N VAL A 124 8.48 -9.75 8.83
CA VAL A 124 9.63 -9.48 7.96
C VAL A 124 10.90 -9.98 8.65
N HIS A 125 11.50 -11.07 8.18
CA HIS A 125 12.63 -11.73 8.85
C HIS A 125 13.98 -11.53 8.14
N SER A 126 14.00 -11.58 6.81
CA SER A 126 15.20 -11.37 5.99
C SER A 126 14.82 -10.73 4.66
N TYR A 127 15.82 -10.29 3.88
CA TYR A 127 15.57 -9.66 2.59
C TYR A 127 15.22 -10.70 1.52
N GLU A 128 15.91 -11.84 1.54
CA GLU A 128 15.77 -12.94 0.59
C GLU A 128 14.35 -13.52 0.63
N ASN A 129 13.76 -13.57 1.83
CA ASN A 129 12.44 -14.14 2.09
C ASN A 129 11.43 -13.05 2.52
N VAL A 130 11.63 -11.80 2.09
CA VAL A 130 10.84 -10.64 2.56
C VAL A 130 9.33 -10.80 2.39
N ASP A 131 8.90 -11.51 1.34
CA ASP A 131 7.48 -11.74 1.02
C ASP A 131 6.94 -13.09 1.54
N GLN A 132 7.74 -13.91 2.22
CA GLN A 132 7.39 -15.31 2.54
C GLN A 132 6.04 -15.47 3.26
N HIS A 133 5.66 -14.50 4.10
CA HIS A 133 4.38 -14.52 4.82
C HIS A 133 3.38 -13.45 4.33
N THR A 134 3.67 -12.78 3.21
CA THR A 134 2.70 -11.86 2.58
C THR A 134 1.61 -12.61 1.83
N THR A 135 0.47 -11.98 1.60
CA THR A 135 -0.59 -12.50 0.73
C THR A 135 -0.02 -12.82 -0.65
N GLY A 136 -0.18 -14.06 -1.13
CA GLY A 136 0.33 -14.50 -2.43
C GLY A 136 1.85 -14.74 -2.47
N ARG A 137 2.56 -14.50 -1.36
CA ARG A 137 4.03 -14.61 -1.25
C ARG A 137 4.81 -13.73 -2.23
N ASP A 138 4.21 -12.62 -2.63
CA ASP A 138 4.75 -11.73 -3.68
C ASP A 138 4.41 -10.25 -3.47
N TYR A 139 3.88 -9.85 -2.31
CA TYR A 139 3.23 -8.55 -2.15
C TYR A 139 4.17 -7.38 -2.45
N SER A 140 5.34 -7.31 -1.81
CA SER A 140 6.27 -6.20 -2.03
C SER A 140 6.92 -6.24 -3.41
N ASN A 141 7.18 -7.43 -3.95
CA ASN A 141 7.63 -7.62 -5.33
C ASN A 141 6.63 -7.07 -6.35
N ASP A 142 5.37 -7.48 -6.28
CA ASP A 142 4.33 -7.06 -7.21
C ASP A 142 4.02 -5.57 -7.08
N VAL A 143 3.89 -5.04 -5.86
CA VAL A 143 3.69 -3.60 -5.63
C VAL A 143 4.85 -2.79 -6.22
N THR A 144 6.10 -3.22 -6.02
CA THR A 144 7.27 -2.53 -6.58
C THR A 144 7.25 -2.54 -8.10
N ALA A 145 6.93 -3.68 -8.73
CA ALA A 145 6.81 -3.78 -10.19
C ALA A 145 5.70 -2.88 -10.75
N ARG A 146 4.54 -2.81 -10.06
CA ARG A 146 3.44 -1.90 -10.40
C ARG A 146 3.85 -0.44 -10.24
N ALA A 147 4.52 -0.09 -9.15
CA ALA A 147 4.99 1.26 -8.89
C ALA A 147 5.98 1.74 -9.96
N GLN A 148 6.95 0.91 -10.35
CA GLN A 148 7.86 1.21 -11.46
C GLN A 148 7.11 1.47 -12.77
N TRP A 149 6.03 0.71 -13.04
CA TRP A 149 5.18 0.97 -14.19
C TRP A 149 4.47 2.33 -14.08
N TYR A 150 3.82 2.64 -12.96
CA TYR A 150 3.14 3.92 -12.75
C TYR A 150 4.10 5.12 -12.82
N LYS A 151 5.34 4.97 -12.35
CA LYS A 151 6.37 6.01 -12.44
C LYS A 151 6.62 6.45 -13.89
N ARG A 152 6.60 5.52 -14.83
CA ARG A 152 6.74 5.78 -16.28
C ARG A 152 5.48 6.35 -16.93
N HIS A 153 4.37 6.44 -16.20
CA HIS A 153 3.05 6.89 -16.69
C HIS A 153 2.53 8.11 -15.92
N GLY A 154 3.45 8.90 -15.36
CA GLY A 154 3.15 10.24 -14.82
C GLY A 154 2.60 10.26 -13.40
N TYR A 155 2.87 9.21 -12.61
CA TYR A 155 2.71 9.21 -11.16
C TYR A 155 4.02 9.58 -10.49
#